data_AF-A0A7W7W3D3-F1
#
_entry.id   AF-A0A7W7W3D3-F1
#
_cell.length_a   1.000
_cell.length_b   1.000
_cell.length_c   1.000
_cell.angle_alpha   90.00
_cell.angle_beta   90.00
_cell.angle_gamma   90.00
#
_symmetry.space_group_name_H-M   'P 1'
#
loop_
_entity.id
_entity.type
_entity.pdbx_description
1 polymer ?
#
loop_
_entity_poly.entity_id
_entity_poly.type
_entity_poly.pdbx_seq_one_letter_code
_entity_poly.pdbx_strand_id
1 'polypeptide(L)'
;MATLIAAGALLSGCGSPAASDEEEEAEYPAAITCSAFYRPVAGQSAGEEREEFTVEREDGPMRSTEDGIAGAVGAEFGELALEVSYTSGAPDGNGVLIIVTDSEGVELTRDLYQMGTPPLAEIEFGGGHGFTGLTYVTHAEAQLQYWCAATAE
;
A
#
# COMPACT_ATOMS: atom_id res chain seq x y z
N MET A 1 -50.35 45.12 -33.97
CA MET A 1 -51.02 43.89 -33.50
C MET A 1 -49.95 42.81 -33.46
N ALA A 2 -49.58 42.39 -32.25
CA ALA A 2 -48.45 41.51 -31.99
C ALA A 2 -48.89 40.04 -32.09
N THR A 3 -48.14 39.23 -32.82
CA THR A 3 -48.25 37.76 -32.79
C THR A 3 -46.91 37.23 -32.30
N LEU A 4 -46.90 36.72 -31.07
CA LEU A 4 -45.75 36.02 -30.47
C LEU A 4 -45.61 34.64 -31.12
N ILE A 5 -44.43 34.35 -31.66
CA ILE A 5 -44.02 33.00 -32.06
C ILE A 5 -43.33 32.36 -30.87
N ALA A 6 -43.88 31.25 -30.38
CA ALA A 6 -43.26 30.42 -29.36
C ALA A 6 -42.13 29.58 -29.99
N ALA A 7 -40.89 29.80 -29.55
CA ALA A 7 -39.76 28.94 -29.89
C ALA A 7 -39.60 27.87 -28.79
N GLY A 8 -39.90 26.62 -29.14
CA GLY A 8 -39.67 25.45 -28.29
C GLY A 8 -38.18 25.13 -28.21
N ALA A 9 -37.67 25.04 -26.98
CA ALA A 9 -36.32 24.58 -26.69
C ALA A 9 -36.23 23.05 -26.86
N LEU A 10 -35.47 22.59 -27.86
CA LEU A 10 -34.97 21.22 -27.92
C LEU A 10 -33.61 21.19 -27.23
N LEU A 11 -33.61 20.91 -25.92
CA LEU A 11 -32.42 20.47 -25.21
C LEU A 11 -32.14 19.03 -25.65
N SER A 12 -31.29 18.86 -26.66
CA SER A 12 -30.63 17.59 -26.95
C SER A 12 -29.72 17.23 -25.78
N GLY A 13 -30.26 16.51 -24.80
CA GLY A 13 -29.44 15.82 -23.81
C GLY A 13 -28.59 14.79 -24.53
N CYS A 14 -27.26 14.92 -24.43
CA CYS A 14 -26.35 13.81 -24.69
C CYS A 14 -26.67 12.72 -23.66
N GLY A 15 -27.57 11.81 -24.02
CA GLY A 15 -27.61 10.49 -23.42
C GLY A 15 -26.38 9.74 -23.90
N SER A 16 -25.28 9.84 -23.16
CA SER A 16 -24.24 8.82 -23.26
C SER A 16 -24.89 7.50 -22.84
N PRO A 17 -24.84 6.43 -23.66
CA PRO A 17 -25.17 5.12 -23.16
C PRO A 17 -24.25 4.85 -21.98
N ALA A 18 -24.83 4.52 -20.83
CA ALA A 18 -24.11 3.90 -19.74
C ALA A 18 -23.53 2.60 -20.30
N ALA A 19 -22.29 2.66 -20.77
CA ALA A 19 -21.43 1.51 -20.71
C ALA A 19 -21.35 1.19 -19.22
N SER A 20 -22.08 0.18 -18.80
CA SER A 20 -21.68 -0.64 -17.69
C SER A 20 -20.33 -1.24 -18.07
N ASP A 21 -19.28 -0.42 -17.92
CA ASP A 21 -17.95 -0.91 -17.64
C ASP A 21 -18.12 -1.65 -16.31
N GLU A 22 -18.38 -2.95 -16.41
CA GLU A 22 -17.88 -3.88 -15.41
C GLU A 22 -16.37 -3.69 -15.50
N GLU A 23 -15.84 -2.68 -14.80
CA GLU A 23 -14.42 -2.54 -14.55
C GLU A 23 -14.02 -3.90 -13.99
N GLU A 24 -13.28 -4.66 -14.81
CA GLU A 24 -12.63 -5.90 -14.41
C GLU A 24 -11.76 -5.48 -13.23
N GLU A 25 -12.30 -5.65 -12.02
CA GLU A 25 -11.66 -5.24 -10.78
C GLU A 25 -10.32 -5.96 -10.81
N ALA A 26 -9.24 -5.19 -10.98
CA ALA A 26 -7.91 -5.74 -11.10
C ALA A 26 -7.74 -6.74 -9.95
N GLU A 27 -7.56 -8.02 -10.26
CA GLU A 27 -7.51 -9.05 -9.24
C GLU A 27 -6.21 -8.86 -8.46
N TYR A 28 -6.26 -8.05 -7.39
CA TYR A 28 -5.11 -7.83 -6.53
C TYR A 28 -4.84 -9.12 -5.76
N PRO A 29 -3.57 -9.46 -5.50
CA PRO A 29 -3.20 -10.72 -4.88
C PRO A 29 -3.83 -10.85 -3.49
N ALA A 30 -4.13 -12.08 -3.09
CA ALA A 30 -4.65 -12.36 -1.74
C ALA A 30 -3.62 -12.06 -0.63
N ALA A 31 -2.33 -11.97 -0.98
CA ALA A 31 -1.27 -11.67 -0.04
C ALA A 31 -0.07 -11.01 -0.73
N ILE A 32 0.70 -10.25 0.05
CA ILE A 32 2.01 -9.72 -0.34
C ILE A 32 3.11 -10.35 0.51
N THR A 33 4.34 -10.36 -0.01
CA THR A 33 5.51 -10.77 0.73
C THR A 33 6.39 -9.56 0.98
N CYS A 34 6.76 -9.33 2.23
CA CYS A 34 7.65 -8.26 2.64
C CYS A 34 8.97 -8.85 3.15
N SER A 35 10.08 -8.27 2.69
CA SER A 35 11.41 -8.63 3.12
C SER A 35 12.02 -7.47 3.91
N ALA A 36 12.68 -7.79 5.00
CA ALA A 36 13.32 -6.85 5.90
C ALA A 36 14.79 -7.27 6.13
N PHE A 37 15.68 -6.29 6.11
CA PHE A 37 17.09 -6.47 6.36
C PHE A 37 17.62 -5.42 7.32
N TYR A 38 17.87 -5.85 8.54
CA TYR A 38 18.33 -5.01 9.64
C TYR A 38 19.83 -5.11 9.84
N ARG A 39 20.45 -3.97 10.16
CA ARG A 39 21.84 -3.85 10.57
C ARG A 39 21.91 -2.98 11.84
N PRO A 40 22.48 -3.47 12.95
CA PRO A 40 22.66 -2.67 14.17
C PRO A 40 23.53 -1.43 13.97
N VAL A 41 24.44 -1.47 12.99
CA VAL A 41 25.22 -0.32 12.56
C VAL A 41 25.18 -0.21 11.03
N ALA A 42 24.71 0.92 10.52
CA ALA A 42 24.56 1.18 9.10
C ALA A 42 25.87 0.94 8.34
N GLY A 43 25.78 0.17 7.25
CA GLY A 43 26.94 -0.21 6.42
C GLY A 43 27.81 -1.34 6.99
N GLN A 44 27.50 -1.88 8.17
CA GLN A 44 28.18 -3.04 8.74
C GLN A 44 27.30 -4.29 8.64
N SER A 45 27.93 -5.47 8.51
CA SER A 45 27.24 -6.77 8.46
C SER A 45 27.31 -7.54 9.78
N ALA A 46 28.01 -7.02 10.78
CA ALA A 46 28.06 -7.64 12.10
C ALA A 46 26.70 -7.50 12.80
N GLY A 47 26.11 -8.64 13.19
CA GLY A 47 24.79 -8.67 13.83
C GLY A 47 23.64 -8.38 12.87
N GLU A 48 23.82 -8.56 11.56
CA GLU A 48 22.74 -8.37 10.60
C GLU A 48 21.64 -9.43 10.76
N GLU A 49 20.39 -9.01 10.59
CA GLU A 49 19.20 -9.86 10.70
C GLU A 49 18.36 -9.71 9.43
N ARG A 50 17.76 -10.81 8.98
CA ARG A 50 16.91 -10.85 7.79
C ARG A 50 15.64 -11.59 8.12
N GLU A 51 14.53 -11.02 7.67
CA GLU A 51 13.23 -11.64 7.81
C GLU A 51 12.43 -11.47 6.54
N GLU A 52 11.58 -12.44 6.27
CA GLU A 52 10.60 -12.41 5.21
C GLU A 52 9.28 -12.91 5.80
N PHE A 53 8.21 -12.16 5.56
CA PHE A 53 6.89 -12.51 6.06
C PHE A 53 5.81 -12.19 5.04
N THR A 54 4.75 -12.97 5.07
CA THR A 54 3.58 -12.82 4.21
C THR A 54 2.50 -12.03 4.96
N VAL A 55 1.91 -11.05 4.27
CA VAL A 55 0.81 -10.24 4.77
C VAL A 55 -0.42 -10.57 3.94
N GLU A 56 -1.39 -11.24 4.56
CA GLU A 56 -2.68 -11.53 3.92
C GLU A 56 -3.50 -10.25 3.80
N ARG A 57 -4.25 -10.12 2.69
CA ARG A 57 -5.18 -9.02 2.48
C ARG A 57 -6.39 -9.16 3.39
N GLU A 58 -6.67 -8.15 4.19
CA GLU A 58 -7.93 -8.06 4.94
C GLU A 58 -8.99 -7.31 4.14
N ASP A 59 -10.22 -7.86 4.11
CA ASP A 59 -11.37 -7.14 3.55
C ASP A 59 -11.88 -6.07 4.52
N GLY A 60 -12.05 -4.86 4.00
CA GLY A 60 -12.57 -3.70 4.71
C GLY A 60 -11.56 -2.56 4.84
N PRO A 61 -12.00 -1.40 5.37
CA PRO A 61 -11.14 -0.24 5.50
C PRO A 61 -10.02 -0.47 6.51
N MET A 62 -8.96 0.32 6.36
CA MET A 62 -7.84 0.27 7.29
C MET A 62 -8.25 0.81 8.65
N ARG A 63 -7.85 0.10 9.71
CA ARG A 63 -8.26 0.39 11.09
C ARG A 63 -7.04 0.63 11.96
N SER A 64 -6.87 1.86 12.43
CA SER A 64 -5.90 2.16 13.49
C SER A 64 -6.44 1.74 14.86
N THR A 65 -5.53 1.29 15.71
CA THR A 65 -5.77 0.93 17.12
C THR A 65 -4.84 1.73 18.02
N GLU A 66 -4.99 1.61 19.34
CA GLU A 66 -4.04 2.22 20.29
C GLU A 66 -2.63 1.60 20.18
N ASP A 67 -2.54 0.34 19.75
CA ASP A 67 -1.30 -0.43 19.69
C ASP A 67 -0.66 -0.46 18.28
N GLY A 68 -1.21 0.26 17.30
CA GLY A 68 -0.72 0.24 15.91
C GLY A 68 -1.85 0.07 14.89
N ILE A 69 -1.61 -0.69 13.82
CA ILE A 69 -2.61 -0.95 12.78
C ILE A 69 -3.25 -2.33 13.02
N ALA A 70 -4.58 -2.42 13.00
CA ALA A 70 -5.27 -3.69 13.12
C ALA A 70 -4.91 -4.63 11.97
N GLY A 71 -4.63 -5.89 12.30
CA GLY A 71 -4.26 -6.90 11.30
C GLY A 71 -2.86 -6.71 10.72
N ALA A 72 -2.04 -5.82 11.28
CA ALA A 72 -0.66 -5.69 10.86
C ALA A 72 0.15 -6.96 11.19
N VAL A 73 1.01 -7.31 10.25
CA VAL A 73 2.05 -8.34 10.40
C VAL A 73 3.39 -7.64 10.26
N GLY A 74 4.37 -8.07 11.05
CA GLY A 74 5.61 -7.34 11.17
C GLY A 74 6.68 -8.11 11.92
N ALA A 75 7.81 -7.43 12.11
CA ALA A 75 8.99 -7.95 12.79
C ALA A 75 9.68 -6.87 13.62
N GLU A 76 10.26 -7.28 14.75
CA GLU A 76 11.03 -6.43 15.66
C GLU A 76 12.53 -6.75 15.52
N PHE A 77 13.36 -5.71 15.38
CA PHE A 77 14.80 -5.80 15.14
C PHE A 77 15.57 -4.84 16.04
N GLY A 78 15.85 -5.25 17.28
CA GLY A 78 16.64 -4.45 18.22
C GLY A 78 16.06 -3.04 18.42
N GLU A 79 16.62 -2.06 17.70
CA GLU A 79 16.25 -0.64 17.76
C GLU A 79 15.09 -0.23 16.84
N LEU A 80 14.62 -1.10 15.95
CA LEU A 80 13.62 -0.79 14.93
C LEU A 80 12.56 -1.88 14.86
N ALA A 81 11.30 -1.54 14.61
CA ALA A 81 10.25 -2.49 14.27
C ALA A 81 9.55 -2.09 12.97
N LEU A 82 9.10 -3.07 12.20
CA LEU A 82 8.38 -2.91 10.94
C LEU A 82 7.00 -3.53 11.07
N GLU A 83 5.95 -2.75 10.80
CA GLU A 83 4.57 -3.22 10.74
C GLU A 83 3.99 -2.98 9.35
N VAL A 84 3.28 -3.97 8.80
CA VAL A 84 2.66 -3.89 7.48
C VAL A 84 1.22 -4.37 7.56
N SER A 85 0.29 -3.57 7.02
CA SER A 85 -1.11 -3.93 6.84
C SER A 85 -1.48 -3.87 5.36
N TYR A 86 -2.23 -4.87 4.89
CA TYR A 86 -2.74 -4.94 3.53
C TYR A 86 -4.27 -5.04 3.57
N THR A 87 -4.97 -4.06 3.01
CA THR A 87 -6.44 -4.02 3.01
C THR A 87 -7.05 -3.83 1.62
N SER A 88 -8.27 -4.31 1.44
CA SER A 88 -9.16 -4.06 0.29
C SER A 88 -10.44 -3.36 0.71
N GLY A 89 -10.96 -2.47 -0.14
CA GLY A 89 -12.33 -1.96 -0.04
C GLY A 89 -12.45 -0.50 0.42
N ALA A 90 -13.66 0.03 0.26
CA ALA A 90 -13.93 1.46 0.46
C ALA A 90 -13.85 1.89 1.94
N PRO A 91 -13.49 3.17 2.23
CA PRO A 91 -13.17 4.22 1.26
C PRO A 91 -11.71 4.19 0.78
N ASP A 92 -10.85 3.44 1.46
CA ASP A 92 -9.39 3.50 1.27
C ASP A 92 -8.94 2.78 0.00
N GLY A 93 -9.78 1.87 -0.50
CA GLY A 93 -9.51 1.04 -1.66
C GLY A 93 -8.53 -0.08 -1.32
N ASN A 94 -7.74 -0.48 -2.31
CA ASN A 94 -6.67 -1.45 -2.12
C ASN A 94 -5.43 -0.69 -1.65
N GLY A 95 -4.95 -0.98 -0.44
CA GLY A 95 -3.86 -0.23 0.18
C GLY A 95 -2.92 -1.10 0.99
N VAL A 96 -1.62 -0.78 0.93
CA VAL A 96 -0.60 -1.32 1.83
C VAL A 96 -0.06 -0.19 2.68
N LEU A 97 -0.22 -0.28 3.99
CA LEU A 97 0.36 0.66 4.95
C LEU A 97 1.56 0.01 5.61
N ILE A 98 2.69 0.72 5.59
CA ILE A 98 3.92 0.31 6.25
C ILE A 98 4.26 1.36 7.31
N ILE A 99 4.54 0.91 8.53
CA ILE A 99 5.03 1.75 9.62
C ILE A 99 6.36 1.19 10.08
N VAL A 100 7.32 2.08 10.34
CA VAL A 100 8.53 1.73 11.08
C VAL A 100 8.56 2.55 12.36
N THR A 101 8.77 1.89 13.48
CA THR A 101 8.94 2.51 14.80
C THR A 101 10.35 2.26 15.34
N ASP A 102 10.77 3.05 16.32
CA ASP A 102 11.89 2.70 17.17
C ASP A 102 11.50 1.72 18.29
N SER A 103 12.46 1.31 19.12
CA SER A 103 12.28 0.40 20.25
C SER A 103 11.38 0.95 21.38
N GLU A 104 11.08 2.25 21.37
CA GLU A 104 10.14 2.89 22.29
C GLU A 104 8.72 3.01 21.70
N GLY A 105 8.52 2.53 20.46
CA GLY A 105 7.25 2.60 19.74
C GLY A 105 7.00 3.95 19.08
N VAL A 106 8.01 4.82 18.97
CA VAL A 106 7.87 6.11 18.28
C VAL A 106 7.92 5.87 16.77
N GLU A 107 6.88 6.32 16.07
CA GLU A 107 6.82 6.25 14.61
C GLU A 107 7.94 7.07 13.96
N LEU A 108 8.77 6.40 13.16
CA LEU A 108 9.85 6.97 12.37
C LEU A 108 9.42 7.23 10.92
N THR A 109 8.64 6.33 10.34
CA THR A 109 7.98 6.53 9.03
C THR A 109 6.63 5.83 8.97
N ARG A 110 5.78 6.35 8.08
CA ARG A 110 4.45 5.82 7.75
C ARG A 110 4.21 6.05 6.26
N ASP A 111 4.14 4.96 5.51
CA ASP A 111 4.02 4.98 4.06
C ASP A 111 2.75 4.24 3.64
N LEU A 112 1.85 4.94 2.91
CA LEU A 112 0.65 4.34 2.33
C LEU A 112 0.83 4.18 0.82
N TYR A 113 0.80 2.93 0.35
CA TYR A 113 0.82 2.56 -1.05
C TYR A 113 -0.61 2.23 -1.49
N GLN A 114 -1.23 3.15 -2.23
CA GLN A 114 -2.53 2.91 -2.86
C GLN A 114 -2.34 2.18 -4.18
N MET A 115 -3.04 1.06 -4.33
CA MET A 115 -2.94 0.20 -5.49
C MET A 115 -4.08 0.54 -6.45
N GLY A 116 -3.70 0.93 -7.66
CA GLY A 116 -4.61 1.23 -8.75
C GLY A 116 -4.31 0.32 -9.94
N THR A 117 -4.33 0.91 -11.13
CA THR A 117 -3.92 0.26 -12.38
C THR A 117 -2.52 0.78 -12.76
N PRO A 118 -1.56 -0.07 -13.17
CA PRO A 118 -1.67 -1.51 -13.44
C PRO A 118 -1.70 -2.41 -12.18
N PRO A 119 -2.10 -3.69 -12.31
CA PRO A 119 -2.07 -4.66 -11.21
C PRO A 119 -0.68 -4.79 -10.57
N LEU A 120 -0.64 -5.10 -9.26
CA LEU A 120 0.61 -5.22 -8.49
C LEU A 120 1.63 -6.17 -9.11
N ALA A 121 1.19 -7.30 -9.66
CA ALA A 121 2.06 -8.30 -10.27
C ALA A 121 2.82 -7.77 -11.50
N GLU A 122 2.33 -6.68 -12.11
CA GLU A 122 2.98 -6.01 -13.24
C GLU A 122 3.91 -4.86 -12.80
N ILE A 123 3.88 -4.49 -11.52
CA ILE A 123 4.72 -3.43 -10.96
C ILE A 123 6.01 -4.05 -10.44
N GLU A 124 7.00 -4.15 -11.31
CA GLU A 124 8.38 -4.47 -10.93
C GLU A 124 9.28 -3.24 -11.02
N PHE A 125 9.79 -2.80 -9.87
CA PHE A 125 10.90 -1.84 -9.84
C PHE A 125 12.21 -2.54 -10.21
N GLY A 126 13.05 -1.86 -11.00
CA GLY A 126 14.39 -2.35 -11.34
C GLY A 126 15.19 -2.70 -10.07
N GLY A 127 15.59 -3.97 -9.95
CA GLY A 127 16.32 -4.49 -8.78
C GLY A 127 15.57 -5.56 -7.97
N GLY A 128 14.31 -5.89 -8.29
CA GLY A 128 13.58 -6.99 -7.67
C GLY A 128 12.96 -6.66 -6.30
N HIS A 129 12.75 -5.38 -6.02
CA HIS A 129 12.21 -4.89 -4.73
C HIS A 129 10.69 -4.64 -4.76
N GLY A 130 9.98 -5.47 -5.52
CA GLY A 130 8.52 -5.45 -5.61
C GLY A 130 7.95 -4.12 -6.08
N PHE A 131 6.80 -3.72 -5.51
CA PHE A 131 6.04 -2.50 -5.86
C PHE A 131 6.29 -1.34 -4.88
N THR A 132 6.91 -1.58 -3.73
CA THR A 132 7.28 -0.50 -2.81
C THR A 132 8.61 0.13 -3.21
N GLY A 133 9.42 -0.59 -4.00
CA GLY A 133 10.85 -0.29 -4.12
C GLY A 133 11.61 -0.60 -2.83
N LEU A 134 12.93 -0.43 -2.87
CA LEU A 134 13.80 -0.62 -1.71
C LEU A 134 13.82 0.65 -0.85
N THR A 135 13.33 0.54 0.38
CA THR A 135 13.30 1.64 1.34
C THR A 135 14.33 1.42 2.44
N TYR A 136 14.87 2.52 2.98
CA TYR A 136 15.87 2.53 4.04
C TYR A 136 15.42 3.47 5.16
N VAL A 137 15.41 2.97 6.39
CA VAL A 137 15.19 3.77 7.60
C VAL A 137 16.42 3.64 8.49
N THR A 138 16.89 4.73 9.08
CA THR A 138 18.09 4.74 9.93
C THR A 138 17.77 5.46 11.24
N HIS A 139 18.08 4.82 12.37
CA HIS A 139 17.84 5.34 13.72
C HIS A 139 18.89 4.77 14.68
N ALA A 140 19.42 5.59 15.60
CA ALA A 140 20.40 5.18 16.61
C ALA A 140 21.55 4.30 16.05
N GLU A 141 22.16 4.73 14.93
CA GLU A 141 23.19 4.00 14.16
C GLU A 141 22.68 2.77 13.39
N ALA A 142 21.57 2.18 13.80
CA ALA A 142 20.94 1.06 13.11
C ALA A 142 20.28 1.47 11.80
N GLN A 143 20.16 0.52 10.89
CA GLN A 143 19.48 0.68 9.60
C GLN A 143 18.58 -0.52 9.32
N LEU A 144 17.34 -0.24 8.93
CA LEU A 144 16.42 -1.21 8.36
C LEU A 144 16.25 -0.93 6.88
N GLN A 145 16.40 -1.96 6.06
CA GLN A 145 16.05 -1.94 4.64
C GLN A 145 14.82 -2.83 4.46
N TYR A 146 13.82 -2.39 3.70
CA TYR A 146 12.64 -3.20 3.45
C TYR A 146 12.05 -2.97 2.06
N TRP A 147 11.30 -3.96 1.60
CA TRP A 147 10.45 -3.86 0.42
C TRP A 147 9.32 -4.91 0.49
N CYS A 148 8.24 -4.67 -0.23
CA CYS A 148 7.15 -5.63 -0.41
C CYS A 148 6.87 -5.86 -1.90
N ALA A 149 6.56 -7.11 -2.23
CA ALA A 149 6.22 -7.59 -3.56
C ALA A 149 4.91 -8.37 -3.53
N ALA A 150 4.27 -8.53 -4.70
CA ALA A 150 3.22 -9.52 -4.84
C ALA A 150 3.78 -10.91 -4.48
N THR A 151 3.02 -11.71 -3.73
CA THR A 151 3.42 -13.10 -3.46
C THR A 151 3.36 -13.87 -4.77
N ALA A 152 4.43 -14.62 -5.10
CA ALA A 152 4.43 -15.48 -6.27
C ALA A 152 3.41 -16.62 -6.08
N GLU A 153 2.50 -16.79 -7.04
CA GLU A 153 1.53 -17.90 -7.07
C GLU A 153 2.18 -19.26 -7.39
#